data_AF-A0A1I1U8Q6-F1
#
_entry.id   AF-A0A1I1U8Q6-F1
#
_cell.length_a   1.000
_cell.length_b   1.000
_cell.length_c   1.000
_cell.angle_alpha   90.00
_cell.angle_beta   90.00
_cell.angle_gamma   90.00
#
_symmetry.space_group_name_H-M   'P 1'
#
loop_
_entity.id
_entity.type
_entity.pdbx_description
1 polymer ?
#
loop_
_entity_poly.entity_id
_entity_poly.type
_entity_poly.pdbx_seq_one_letter_code
_entity_poly.pdbx_strand_id
1 'polypeptide(L)'
;MAAYFRFTDTNGQPRFVIELNDEAKIAHARKILSGEETHRIHIHGRIIKRPVPYNPGWSFHLDPLTIDFFEVAIEVCDASMQYVEDHLDEAGGAFLPGGHWCPWSSRLVDEVRPG
;
A
#
# COMPACT_ATOMS: atom_id res chain seq x y z
N MET A 1 -10.61 15.19 -2.36
CA MET A 1 -9.89 15.37 -1.07
C MET A 1 -8.98 14.16 -0.86
N ALA A 2 -7.84 14.31 -0.19
CA ALA A 2 -7.02 13.16 0.18
C ALA A 2 -7.54 12.51 1.47
N ALA A 3 -7.45 11.20 1.57
CA ALA A 3 -7.65 10.44 2.81
C ALA A 3 -6.51 9.42 2.97
N TYR A 4 -6.20 9.10 4.22
CA TYR A 4 -5.04 8.29 4.55
C TYR A 4 -5.49 6.99 5.19
N PHE A 5 -4.89 5.89 4.79
CA PHE A 5 -5.27 4.56 5.25
C PHE A 5 -4.05 3.79 5.69
N ARG A 6 -4.15 3.16 6.86
CA ARG A 6 -3.12 2.26 7.34
C ARG A 6 -3.43 0.84 6.89
N PHE A 7 -2.40 0.16 6.42
CA PHE A 7 -2.45 -1.26 6.16
C PHE A 7 -1.27 -1.98 6.82
N THR A 8 -1.36 -3.30 6.83
CA THR A 8 -0.38 -4.19 7.45
C THR A 8 -0.10 -5.38 6.54
N ASP A 9 1.00 -6.06 6.80
CA ASP A 9 1.35 -7.39 6.30
C ASP A 9 0.86 -8.48 7.31
N THR A 10 1.32 -9.71 7.10
CA THR A 10 1.25 -10.90 7.95
C THR A 10 1.44 -10.54 9.43
N ASN A 11 0.57 -11.07 10.29
CA ASN A 11 0.58 -10.86 11.75
C ASN A 11 0.19 -9.46 12.25
N GLY A 12 -0.29 -8.57 11.38
CA GLY A 12 -0.75 -7.25 11.83
C GLY A 12 0.37 -6.26 12.17
N GLN A 13 1.62 -6.57 11.82
CA GLN A 13 2.76 -5.67 11.82
C GLN A 13 3.73 -6.08 10.69
N PRO A 14 4.55 -5.15 10.16
CA PRO A 14 4.59 -3.72 10.47
C PRO A 14 3.41 -2.96 9.83
N ARG A 15 3.28 -1.65 10.12
CA ARG A 15 2.22 -0.79 9.58
C ARG A 15 2.75 0.15 8.53
N PHE A 16 1.98 0.37 7.47
CA PHE A 16 2.28 1.30 6.39
C PHE A 16 1.06 2.17 6.11
N VAL A 17 1.27 3.45 5.81
CA VAL A 17 0.19 4.41 5.52
C VAL A 17 0.26 4.84 4.06
N ILE A 18 -0.88 4.75 3.38
CA ILE A 18 -1.06 5.23 2.01
C ILE A 18 -1.92 6.48 1.99
N GLU A 19 -1.70 7.32 0.99
CA GLU A 19 -2.59 8.43 0.63
C GLU A 19 -3.44 8.00 -0.57
N LEU A 20 -4.75 8.15 -0.47
CA LEU A 20 -5.68 8.02 -1.58
C LEU A 20 -6.24 9.41 -1.90
N ASN A 21 -6.16 9.81 -3.17
CA ASN A 21 -6.62 11.12 -3.65
C ASN A 21 -7.80 11.03 -4.64
N ASP A 22 -8.32 9.82 -4.87
CA ASP A 22 -9.48 9.54 -5.72
C ASP A 22 -10.68 9.12 -4.86
N GLU A 23 -11.83 9.76 -5.07
CA GLU A 23 -13.03 9.55 -4.25
C GLU A 23 -13.59 8.11 -4.33
N ALA A 24 -13.50 7.47 -5.50
CA ALA A 24 -13.94 6.10 -5.67
C ALA A 24 -13.02 5.14 -4.92
N LYS A 25 -11.70 5.36 -4.97
CA LYS A 25 -10.73 4.55 -4.21
C LYS A 25 -10.88 4.74 -2.71
N ILE A 26 -11.15 5.96 -2.25
CA ILE A 26 -11.43 6.25 -0.83
C ILE A 26 -12.71 5.54 -0.37
N ALA A 27 -13.79 5.61 -1.17
CA ALA A 27 -15.04 4.90 -0.86
C ALA A 27 -14.83 3.38 -0.83
N HIS A 28 -14.05 2.83 -1.76
CA HIS A 28 -13.69 1.41 -1.81
C HIS A 28 -12.92 0.98 -0.55
N ALA A 29 -11.90 1.75 -0.14
CA ALA A 29 -11.15 1.48 1.10
C ALA A 29 -12.06 1.43 2.34
N ARG A 30 -13.04 2.34 2.43
CA ARG A 30 -14.02 2.34 3.53
C ARG A 30 -14.95 1.13 3.50
N LYS A 31 -15.33 0.63 2.31
CA LYS A 31 -16.09 -0.62 2.16
C LYS A 31 -15.30 -1.85 2.61
N ILE A 32 -13.99 -1.87 2.35
CA ILE A 32 -13.11 -2.92 2.88
C ILE A 32 -13.10 -2.87 4.41
N LEU A 33 -12.94 -1.67 5.00
CA LEU A 33 -12.93 -1.50 6.46
C LEU A 33 -14.26 -1.85 7.14
N SER A 34 -15.40 -1.63 6.47
CA SER A 34 -16.71 -2.01 6.99
C SER A 34 -17.05 -3.50 6.79
N GLY A 35 -16.28 -4.22 5.97
CA GLY A 35 -16.56 -5.60 5.58
C GLY A 35 -17.59 -5.77 4.46
N GLU A 36 -17.99 -4.68 3.80
CA GLU A 36 -18.88 -4.73 2.63
C GLU A 36 -18.15 -5.25 1.38
N GLU A 37 -16.86 -4.93 1.24
CA GLU A 37 -16.00 -5.41 0.16
C GLU A 37 -15.05 -6.50 0.67
N THR A 38 -15.11 -7.68 0.07
CA THR A 38 -14.34 -8.87 0.48
C THR A 38 -13.53 -9.50 -0.65
N HIS A 39 -13.62 -8.96 -1.87
CA HIS A 39 -12.92 -9.48 -3.04
C HIS A 39 -11.66 -8.67 -3.30
N ARG A 40 -11.81 -7.40 -3.67
CA ARG A 40 -10.68 -6.52 -4.01
C ARG A 40 -10.18 -5.81 -2.77
N ILE A 41 -9.47 -6.55 -1.91
CA ILE A 41 -9.07 -6.07 -0.57
C ILE A 41 -7.57 -5.81 -0.45
N HIS A 42 -6.76 -6.34 -1.37
CA HIS A 42 -5.30 -6.18 -1.33
C HIS A 42 -4.88 -4.92 -2.06
N ILE A 43 -3.80 -4.29 -1.59
CA ILE A 43 -3.32 -3.00 -2.08
C ILE A 43 -2.14 -3.22 -3.02
N HIS A 44 -2.11 -2.53 -4.15
CA HIS A 44 -0.91 -2.43 -4.98
C HIS A 44 -0.69 -1.00 -5.47
N GLY A 45 0.51 -0.73 -5.96
CA GLY A 45 0.88 0.57 -6.55
C GLY A 45 2.36 0.64 -6.92
N ARG A 46 2.83 1.82 -7.31
CA ARG A 46 4.24 2.07 -7.61
C ARG A 46 4.97 2.71 -6.44
N ILE A 47 6.16 2.24 -6.15
CA ILE A 47 7.03 2.79 -5.10
C ILE A 47 7.65 4.11 -5.55
N ILE A 48 7.59 5.11 -4.67
CA ILE A 48 8.43 6.31 -4.71
C ILE A 48 9.40 6.23 -3.53
N LYS A 49 10.71 6.20 -3.84
CA LYS A 49 11.82 6.12 -2.87
C LYS A 49 12.06 7.45 -2.15
N ARG A 50 11.06 7.91 -1.40
CA ARG A 50 11.11 9.15 -0.62
C ARG A 50 10.23 8.99 0.63
N PRO A 51 10.72 9.42 1.81
CA PRO A 51 9.90 9.46 3.02
C PRO A 51 8.84 10.56 2.91
N VAL A 52 7.72 10.36 3.59
CA VAL A 52 6.61 11.31 3.65
C VAL A 52 6.07 11.41 5.08
N PRO A 53 5.59 12.60 5.52
CA PRO A 53 5.20 12.79 6.92
C PRO A 53 4.08 11.85 7.41
N TYR A 54 3.16 11.45 6.52
CA TYR A 54 2.03 10.59 6.87
C TYR A 54 2.40 9.10 6.99
N ASN A 55 3.59 8.69 6.52
CA ASN A 55 4.07 7.31 6.58
C ASN A 55 5.41 7.23 7.35
N PRO A 56 5.42 7.58 8.64
CA PRO A 56 6.66 7.63 9.41
C PRO A 56 7.27 6.23 9.58
N GLY A 57 8.60 6.17 9.58
CA GLY A 57 9.36 4.92 9.74
C GLY A 57 9.73 4.21 8.44
N TRP A 58 9.28 4.74 7.30
CA TRP A 58 9.60 4.19 5.97
C TRP A 58 10.33 5.21 5.11
N SER A 59 11.30 4.73 4.33
CA SER A 59 12.04 5.55 3.37
C SER A 59 11.32 5.68 2.02
N PHE A 60 10.13 5.12 1.90
CA PHE A 60 9.31 5.13 0.69
C PHE A 60 7.82 5.30 0.97
N HIS A 61 7.07 5.63 -0.09
CA HIS A 61 5.62 5.61 -0.14
C HIS A 61 5.14 5.08 -1.48
N LEU A 62 3.87 4.69 -1.57
CA LEU A 62 3.23 4.41 -2.84
C LEU A 62 2.82 5.73 -3.51
N ASP A 63 3.01 5.82 -4.83
CA ASP A 63 2.49 6.92 -5.65
C ASP A 63 0.96 6.91 -5.59
N PRO A 64 0.32 7.93 -4.98
CA PRO A 64 -1.13 7.97 -4.78
C PRO A 64 -1.94 7.80 -6.07
N LEU A 65 -1.39 8.19 -7.22
CA LEU A 65 -2.06 8.09 -8.53
C LEU A 65 -2.12 6.65 -9.04
N THR A 66 -1.24 5.79 -8.55
CA THR A 66 -1.10 4.40 -9.04
C THR A 66 -1.73 3.37 -8.11
N ILE A 67 -2.15 3.78 -6.91
CA ILE A 67 -2.69 2.86 -5.92
C ILE A 67 -4.04 2.32 -6.40
N ASP A 68 -4.24 1.01 -6.32
CA ASP A 68 -5.55 0.39 -6.57
C ASP A 68 -5.69 -0.90 -5.72
N PHE A 69 -6.86 -1.54 -5.80
CA PHE A 69 -7.20 -2.73 -5.02
C PHE A 69 -7.44 -3.95 -5.91
N PHE A 70 -6.90 -5.10 -5.49
CA PHE A 70 -6.97 -6.36 -6.25
C PHE A 70 -7.42 -7.54 -5.38
N GLU A 71 -7.94 -8.58 -6.05
CA GLU A 71 -8.33 -9.86 -5.42
C GLU A 71 -7.22 -10.90 -5.55
N VAL A 72 -6.66 -11.05 -6.76
CA VAL A 72 -5.52 -11.92 -7.07
C VAL A 72 -4.57 -11.16 -7.99
N ALA A 73 -3.26 -11.27 -7.74
CA ALA A 73 -2.22 -10.84 -8.66
C ALA A 73 -1.53 -12.09 -9.24
N ILE A 74 -1.06 -12.03 -10.49
CA ILE A 74 -0.31 -13.12 -11.15
C ILE A 74 1.17 -12.72 -11.32
N GLU A 75 1.56 -11.51 -10.91
CA GLU A 75 2.86 -10.89 -11.20
C GLU A 75 3.90 -11.02 -10.07
N VAL A 76 5.18 -10.87 -10.44
CA VAL A 76 6.33 -10.75 -9.54
C VAL A 76 6.36 -9.33 -8.95
N CYS A 77 5.41 -9.02 -8.07
CA CYS A 77 5.35 -7.76 -7.32
C CYS A 77 5.14 -7.95 -5.81
N ASP A 78 5.08 -9.21 -5.34
CA ASP A 78 4.91 -9.53 -3.93
C ASP A 78 6.24 -9.42 -3.16
N ALA A 79 6.22 -8.66 -2.08
CA ALA A 79 7.32 -8.51 -1.15
C ALA A 79 6.78 -7.94 0.18
N SER A 80 7.36 -8.34 1.30
CA SER A 80 6.98 -7.77 2.59
C SER A 80 7.44 -6.32 2.74
N MET A 81 6.75 -5.54 3.57
CA MET A 81 7.08 -4.12 3.78
C MET A 81 8.55 -3.92 4.19
N GLN A 82 9.03 -4.74 5.14
CA GLN A 82 10.41 -4.67 5.63
C GLN A 82 11.41 -5.07 4.54
N TYR A 83 11.08 -6.10 3.75
CA TYR A 83 11.95 -6.52 2.66
C TYR A 83 12.08 -5.42 1.59
N VAL A 84 11.00 -4.69 1.30
CA VAL A 84 11.07 -3.52 0.41
C VAL A 84 11.95 -2.42 0.99
N GLU A 85 11.87 -2.14 2.29
CA GLU A 85 12.74 -1.14 2.93
C GLU A 85 14.22 -1.56 2.91
N ASP A 86 14.50 -2.83 3.23
CA ASP A 86 15.86 -3.37 3.28
C ASP A 86 16.53 -3.42 1.90
N HIS A 87 15.73 -3.58 0.82
CA HIS A 87 16.17 -3.66 -0.57
C HIS A 87 15.66 -2.49 -1.43
N LEU A 88 15.41 -1.32 -0.80
CA LEU A 88 14.76 -0.20 -1.48
C LEU A 88 15.57 0.34 -2.64
N ASP A 89 16.91 0.27 -2.58
CA ASP A 89 17.81 0.68 -3.66
C ASP A 89 17.67 -0.18 -4.92
N GLU A 90 17.37 -1.48 -4.77
CA GLU A 90 17.14 -2.41 -5.87
C GLU A 90 15.73 -2.29 -6.49
N ALA A 91 14.77 -1.75 -5.74
CA ALA A 91 13.36 -1.64 -6.17
C ALA A 91 13.21 -0.82 -7.46
N GLY A 92 12.45 -1.31 -8.44
CA GLY A 92 12.31 -0.71 -9.77
C GLY A 92 13.23 -1.29 -10.83
N GLY A 93 14.26 -2.05 -10.43
CA GLY A 93 15.18 -2.77 -11.31
C GLY A 93 14.85 -4.26 -11.36
N ALA A 94 15.80 -5.09 -10.91
CA ALA A 94 15.61 -6.55 -10.82
C ALA A 94 14.62 -6.93 -9.71
N PHE A 95 14.59 -6.17 -8.62
CA PHE A 95 13.61 -6.26 -7.56
C PHE A 95 12.45 -5.30 -7.86
N LEU A 96 11.21 -5.79 -7.78
CA LEU A 96 9.98 -5.05 -8.12
C LEU A 96 10.11 -4.25 -9.43
N PRO A 97 10.20 -4.91 -10.60
CA PRO A 97 10.41 -4.24 -11.88
C PRO A 97 9.39 -3.12 -12.12
N GLY A 98 9.88 -1.94 -12.53
CA GLY A 98 9.02 -0.76 -12.73
C GLY A 98 8.45 -0.14 -11.44
N GLY A 99 8.89 -0.63 -10.28
CA GLY A 99 8.49 -0.18 -8.95
C GLY A 99 7.13 -0.71 -8.53
N HIS A 100 6.56 -1.68 -9.27
CA HIS A 100 5.25 -2.24 -8.96
C HIS A 100 5.34 -3.12 -7.71
N TRP A 101 4.61 -2.75 -6.67
CA TRP A 101 4.52 -3.47 -5.42
C TRP A 101 3.07 -3.87 -5.16
N CYS A 102 2.85 -5.16 -4.91
CA CYS A 102 1.55 -5.75 -4.63
C CYS A 102 1.67 -6.72 -3.44
N PRO A 103 1.77 -6.25 -2.19
CA PRO A 103 1.86 -7.12 -1.03
C PRO A 103 0.60 -8.01 -0.89
N TRP A 104 0.72 -9.32 -1.13
CA TRP A 104 -0.42 -10.26 -1.13
C TRP A 104 -1.05 -10.42 0.24
N SER A 105 -0.25 -10.27 1.28
CA SER A 105 -0.66 -10.29 2.68
C SER A 105 -1.24 -8.95 3.15
N SER A 106 -1.36 -7.96 2.26
CA SER A 106 -1.85 -6.63 2.65
C SER A 106 -3.28 -6.68 3.17
N ARG A 107 -3.49 -6.00 4.29
CA ARG A 107 -4.80 -5.84 4.91
C ARG A 107 -4.97 -4.43 5.44
N LEU A 108 -6.05 -3.75 5.02
CA LEU A 108 -6.45 -2.47 5.59
C LEU A 108 -6.81 -2.61 7.08
N VAL A 109 -6.52 -1.56 7.83
CA VAL A 109 -6.59 -1.55 9.29
C VAL A 109 -7.54 -0.47 9.78
N ASP A 110 -7.27 0.76 9.37
CA ASP A 110 -8.02 1.95 9.75
C ASP A 110 -7.82 3.09 8.74
N GLU A 111 -8.75 4.05 8.75
CA GLU A 111 -8.56 5.37 8.14
C GLU A 111 -7.88 6.27 9.18
N VAL A 112 -6.72 6.84 8.84
CA VAL A 112 -5.97 7.72 9.73
C VAL A 112 -6.24 9.18 9.41
N ARG A 113 -6.29 10.00 10.45
CA ARG A 113 -6.27 11.46 10.30
C ARG A 113 -4.83 11.93 10.47
N PRO A 114 -4.24 12.65 9.52
CA PRO A 114 -2.98 13.34 9.76
C PRO A 114 -3.18 14.28 10.95
N GLY A 115 -2.31 14.14 11.96
CA GLY A 115 -2.25 15.08 13.08
C GLY A 115 -1.63 16.40 12.68
#